data_AF-K1U3K9-F1
#
_entry.id   AF-K1U3K9-F1
#
_cell.length_a   1.000
_cell.length_b   1.000
_cell.length_c   1.000
_cell.angle_alpha   90.00
_cell.angle_beta   90.00
_cell.angle_gamma   90.00
#
_symmetry.space_group_name_H-M   'P 1'
#
loop_
_entity.id
_entity.type
_entity.pdbx_description
1 polymer ?
#
loop_
_entity_poly.entity_id
_entity_poly.type
_entity_poly.pdbx_seq_one_letter_code
_entity_poly.pdbx_strand_id
1 'polypeptide(L)'
;MNTDDTTLKCYMADTGLLISHAFNENTIVSENLYNKLLVDKLEFNGGMIVENIVAQMLRSAGHKLYFFSKYSKDDAQERMELDFLIAKDTITSKHNISPIEVKSTNRYTLTSLKKCIAKYGSYLAEPYVLHTADLKVEEGITYLPLYMTGLL
;
A
#
# COMPACT_ATOMS: atom_id res chain seq x y z
N MET A 1 -16.48 21.14 -14.40
CA MET A 1 -15.62 20.47 -13.41
C MET A 1 -14.32 20.16 -14.12
N ASN A 2 -13.22 20.81 -13.71
CA ASN A 2 -11.91 20.62 -14.35
C ASN A 2 -11.22 19.44 -13.62
N THR A 3 -11.35 18.26 -14.21
CA THR A 3 -10.79 16.97 -13.79
C THR A 3 -9.40 16.79 -14.40
N ASP A 4 -8.48 17.71 -14.13
CA ASP A 4 -7.07 17.50 -14.48
C ASP A 4 -6.39 16.87 -13.26
N ASP A 5 -6.12 15.56 -13.37
CA ASP A 5 -5.22 14.76 -12.52
C ASP A 5 -5.62 14.50 -11.05
N THR A 6 -6.87 14.07 -10.77
CA THR A 6 -7.16 13.36 -9.51
C THR A 6 -6.96 11.85 -9.69
N THR A 7 -5.80 11.34 -9.27
CA THR A 7 -5.56 9.89 -9.16
C THR A 7 -6.34 9.36 -7.95
N LEU A 8 -7.28 8.45 -8.21
CA LEU A 8 -8.11 7.81 -7.19
C LEU A 8 -7.75 6.32 -7.12
N LYS A 9 -7.17 5.88 -5.99
CA LYS A 9 -7.08 4.45 -5.69
C LYS A 9 -8.38 4.00 -5.01
N CYS A 10 -9.12 3.12 -5.68
CA CYS A 10 -10.36 2.53 -5.16
C CYS A 10 -10.06 1.15 -4.57
N TYR A 11 -10.48 0.93 -3.32
CA TYR A 11 -10.39 -0.36 -2.64
C TYR A 11 -11.81 -0.86 -2.34
N MET A 12 -12.05 -2.16 -2.51
CA MET A 12 -13.35 -2.77 -2.21
C MET A 12 -13.36 -3.30 -0.79
N ALA A 13 -14.49 -3.11 -0.09
CA ALA A 13 -14.68 -3.62 1.27
C ALA A 13 -14.75 -5.16 1.34
N ASP A 14 -15.02 -5.81 0.20
CA ASP A 14 -15.00 -7.26 0.06
C ASP A 14 -13.91 -7.66 -0.95
N THR A 15 -12.88 -8.37 -0.47
CA THR A 15 -11.77 -8.83 -1.31
C THR A 15 -12.21 -9.96 -2.24
N GLY A 16 -13.15 -10.81 -1.81
CA GLY A 16 -13.73 -11.86 -2.65
C GLY A 16 -14.52 -11.26 -3.81
N LEU A 17 -15.26 -10.17 -3.55
CA LEU A 17 -15.95 -9.41 -4.59
C LEU A 17 -14.98 -8.70 -5.55
N LEU A 18 -13.88 -8.13 -5.03
CA LEU A 18 -12.84 -7.53 -5.87
C LEU A 18 -12.21 -8.56 -6.80
N ILE A 19 -11.84 -9.73 -6.28
CA ILE A 19 -11.30 -10.83 -7.07
C ILE A 19 -12.34 -11.26 -8.12
N SER A 20 -13.60 -11.41 -7.71
CA SER A 20 -14.69 -11.79 -8.63
C SER A 20 -14.93 -10.79 -9.76
N HIS A 21 -14.67 -9.49 -9.54
CA HIS A 21 -14.75 -8.46 -10.57
C HIS A 21 -13.47 -8.30 -11.40
N ALA A 22 -12.30 -8.48 -10.79
CA ALA A 22 -11.01 -8.30 -11.45
C ALA A 22 -10.66 -9.44 -12.41
N PHE A 23 -11.28 -10.61 -12.23
CA PHE A 23 -11.09 -11.78 -13.08
C PHE A 23 -12.41 -12.10 -13.81
N ASN A 24 -12.37 -12.29 -15.14
CA ASN A 24 -13.57 -12.69 -15.90
C ASN A 24 -14.06 -14.08 -15.48
N GLU A 25 -15.37 -14.36 -15.67
CA GLU A 25 -16.03 -15.63 -15.31
C GLU A 25 -15.26 -16.88 -15.79
N ASN A 26 -14.66 -16.85 -16.98
CA ASN A 26 -13.85 -17.96 -17.51
C ASN A 26 -12.50 -18.19 -16.79
N THR A 27 -11.96 -17.16 -16.13
CA THR A 27 -10.71 -17.24 -15.35
C THR A 27 -10.98 -17.70 -13.91
N ILE A 28 -12.12 -17.29 -13.34
CA ILE A 28 -12.58 -17.66 -11.99
C ILE A 28 -12.99 -19.14 -11.93
N VAL A 29 -13.62 -19.67 -12.99
CA VAL A 29 -14.08 -21.07 -13.05
C VAL A 29 -12.93 -22.08 -13.17
N SER A 30 -11.72 -21.64 -13.53
CA SER A 30 -10.57 -22.52 -13.47
C SER A 30 -10.14 -22.72 -12.01
N GLU A 31 -10.13 -23.97 -11.53
CA GLU A 31 -9.50 -24.41 -10.25
C GLU A 31 -8.06 -23.90 -10.05
N ASN A 32 -7.49 -23.28 -11.08
CA ASN A 32 -6.16 -22.71 -11.13
C ASN A 32 -6.04 -21.31 -10.51
N LEU A 33 -7.08 -20.49 -10.36
CA LEU A 33 -6.90 -19.14 -9.81
C LEU A 33 -6.54 -19.17 -8.31
N TYR A 34 -7.33 -19.89 -7.51
CA TYR A 34 -7.06 -20.08 -6.07
C TYR A 34 -5.73 -20.80 -5.84
N ASN A 35 -5.42 -21.82 -6.64
CA ASN A 35 -4.12 -22.50 -6.56
C ASN A 35 -2.96 -21.58 -7.00
N LYS A 36 -3.13 -20.73 -8.01
CA LYS A 36 -2.10 -19.75 -8.42
C LYS A 36 -1.90 -18.65 -7.37
N LEU A 37 -2.97 -18.25 -6.66
CA LEU A 37 -2.89 -17.38 -5.48
C LEU A 37 -2.08 -18.06 -4.36
N LEU A 38 -2.40 -19.31 -4.03
CA LEU A 38 -1.73 -20.08 -2.97
C LEU A 38 -0.26 -20.41 -3.30
N VAL A 39 0.07 -20.54 -4.58
CA VAL A 39 1.41 -20.91 -5.07
C VAL A 39 2.20 -19.69 -5.58
N ASP A 40 1.69 -18.46 -5.37
CA ASP A 40 2.35 -17.19 -5.73
C ASP A 40 2.74 -17.08 -7.22
N LYS A 41 1.94 -17.70 -8.09
CA LYS A 41 2.12 -17.77 -9.56
C LYS A 41 1.12 -16.89 -10.32
N LEU A 42 0.62 -15.84 -9.70
CA LEU A 42 -0.21 -14.85 -10.37
C LEU A 42 0.66 -14.00 -11.29
N GLU A 43 0.63 -14.31 -12.58
CA GLU A 43 1.34 -13.58 -13.63
C GLU A 43 0.78 -12.16 -13.88
N PHE A 44 -0.31 -11.75 -13.21
CA PHE A 44 -0.91 -10.42 -13.37
C PHE A 44 -1.64 -9.93 -12.10
N ASN A 45 -1.45 -8.64 -11.73
CA ASN A 45 -2.18 -7.88 -10.71
C ASN A 45 -2.12 -8.29 -9.22
N GLY A 46 -1.17 -9.13 -8.79
CA GLY A 46 -1.00 -9.50 -7.38
C GLY A 46 -0.78 -8.31 -6.43
N GLY A 47 -0.09 -7.26 -6.88
CA GLY A 47 0.14 -6.05 -6.08
C GLY A 47 -1.16 -5.37 -5.64
N MET A 48 -2.10 -5.17 -6.56
CA MET A 48 -3.38 -4.51 -6.28
C MET A 48 -4.25 -5.33 -5.30
N ILE A 49 -4.20 -6.66 -5.37
CA ILE A 49 -4.91 -7.54 -4.43
C ILE A 49 -4.30 -7.42 -3.03
N VAL A 50 -2.97 -7.46 -2.94
CA VAL A 50 -2.25 -7.32 -1.66
C VAL A 50 -2.49 -5.93 -1.06
N GLU A 51 -2.47 -4.87 -1.85
CA GLU A 51 -2.85 -3.52 -1.41
C GLU A 51 -4.29 -3.48 -0.87
N ASN A 52 -5.26 -4.15 -1.53
CA ASN A 52 -6.64 -4.20 -1.04
C ASN A 52 -6.78 -4.96 0.28
N ILE A 53 -6.06 -6.09 0.43
CA ILE A 53 -6.02 -6.86 1.68
C ILE A 53 -5.43 -6.01 2.80
N VAL A 54 -4.32 -5.31 2.55
CA VAL A 54 -3.73 -4.35 3.49
C VAL A 54 -4.71 -3.24 3.85
N ALA A 55 -5.39 -2.66 2.86
CA ALA A 55 -6.39 -1.63 3.11
C ALA A 55 -7.48 -2.14 4.06
N GLN A 56 -7.99 -3.35 3.86
CA GLN A 56 -9.00 -3.95 4.75
C GLN A 56 -8.46 -4.18 6.16
N MET A 57 -7.23 -4.67 6.31
CA MET A 57 -6.61 -4.88 7.62
C MET A 57 -6.44 -3.56 8.37
N LEU A 58 -5.88 -2.52 7.74
CA LEU A 58 -5.72 -1.21 8.36
C LEU A 58 -7.06 -0.56 8.71
N ARG A 59 -8.07 -0.65 7.83
CA ARG A 59 -9.43 -0.17 8.11
C ARG A 59 -10.06 -0.89 9.28
N SER A 60 -9.84 -2.19 9.40
CA SER A 60 -10.36 -3.02 10.50
C SER A 60 -9.67 -2.73 11.82
N ALA A 61 -8.38 -2.35 11.79
CA ALA A 61 -7.63 -1.86 12.94
C ALA A 61 -8.05 -0.45 13.39
N GLY A 62 -8.91 0.25 12.63
CA GLY A 62 -9.47 1.55 12.99
C GLY A 62 -8.86 2.74 12.24
N HIS A 63 -7.92 2.49 11.31
CA HIS A 63 -7.26 3.56 10.58
C HIS A 63 -8.16 4.19 9.51
N LYS A 64 -8.04 5.50 9.37
CA LYS A 64 -8.47 6.20 8.15
C LYS A 64 -7.32 6.15 7.15
N LEU A 65 -7.62 5.72 5.92
CA LEU A 65 -6.64 5.57 4.87
C LEU A 65 -6.68 6.76 3.94
N TYR A 66 -5.51 7.31 3.66
CA TYR A 66 -5.32 8.37 2.68
C TYR A 66 -4.27 7.92 1.67
N PHE A 67 -4.52 8.18 0.41
CA PHE A 67 -3.55 7.96 -0.66
C PHE A 67 -2.79 9.26 -0.93
N PHE A 68 -1.51 9.16 -1.28
CA PHE A 68 -0.70 10.31 -1.67
C PHE A 68 -0.10 10.10 -3.05
N SER A 69 -0.49 10.96 -4.00
CA SER A 69 0.14 11.05 -5.31
C SER A 69 0.47 12.50 -5.59
N LYS A 70 1.72 12.72 -6.00
CA LYS A 70 2.21 14.00 -6.48
C LYS A 70 2.75 13.81 -7.89
N TYR A 71 2.11 14.48 -8.83
CA TYR A 71 2.53 14.50 -10.22
C TYR A 71 3.39 15.74 -10.51
N SER A 72 4.38 15.58 -11.38
CA SER A 72 5.24 16.66 -11.89
C SER A 72 5.70 16.30 -13.29
N LYS A 73 5.42 17.17 -14.26
CA LYS A 73 5.87 17.02 -15.66
C LYS A 73 7.35 17.32 -15.81
N ASP A 74 7.85 18.27 -15.05
CA ASP A 74 9.18 18.88 -15.25
C ASP A 74 10.26 18.29 -14.32
N ASP A 75 9.85 17.73 -13.17
CA ASP A 75 10.80 17.19 -12.18
C ASP A 75 10.42 15.78 -11.73
N ALA A 76 11.24 14.80 -12.13
CA ALA A 76 11.11 13.41 -11.71
C ALA A 76 11.36 13.21 -10.21
N GLN A 77 12.09 14.10 -9.54
CA GLN A 77 12.31 14.04 -8.09
C GLN A 77 11.04 14.39 -7.33
N GLU A 78 10.21 15.27 -7.87
CA GLU A 78 8.93 15.69 -7.29
C GLU A 78 7.80 14.67 -7.50
N ARG A 79 7.97 13.72 -8.42
CA ARG A 79 7.03 12.62 -8.60
C ARG A 79 7.14 11.62 -7.46
N MET A 80 6.03 11.43 -6.75
CA MET A 80 5.91 10.48 -5.66
C MET A 80 4.50 9.89 -5.62
N GLU A 81 4.42 8.59 -5.39
CA GLU A 81 3.17 7.88 -5.13
C GLU A 81 3.41 6.95 -3.95
N LEU A 82 2.55 7.02 -2.94
CA LEU A 82 2.56 6.17 -1.74
C LEU A 82 1.22 5.48 -1.63
N ASP A 83 1.21 4.22 -1.21
CA ASP A 83 -0.01 3.42 -1.13
C ASP A 83 -0.96 3.94 -0.05
N PHE A 84 -0.45 4.14 1.17
CA PHE A 84 -1.27 4.65 2.28
C PHE A 84 -0.51 5.64 3.16
N LEU A 85 -1.27 6.58 3.73
CA LEU A 85 -0.89 7.37 4.89
C LEU A 85 -1.91 7.07 5.99
N ILE A 86 -1.41 6.76 7.18
CA ILE A 86 -2.22 6.62 8.40
C ILE A 86 -1.82 7.67 9.41
N ALA A 87 -2.74 8.02 10.32
CA ALA A 87 -2.41 8.86 11.47
C ALA A 87 -2.04 7.96 12.65
N LYS A 88 -1.06 8.36 13.47
CA LYS A 88 -0.80 7.68 14.74
C LYS A 88 -1.97 7.88 15.71
N ASP A 89 -2.16 6.93 16.62
CA ASP A 89 -3.28 6.94 17.58
C ASP A 89 -3.35 8.22 18.41
N THR A 90 -2.20 8.69 18.91
CA THR A 90 -2.13 9.87 19.76
C THR A 90 -1.63 11.06 18.96
N ILE A 91 -2.52 11.97 18.56
CA ILE A 91 -2.14 13.16 17.79
C ILE A 91 -1.37 14.15 18.67
N THR A 92 -0.19 14.56 18.20
CA THR A 92 0.65 15.59 18.82
C THR A 92 0.79 16.80 17.89
N SER A 93 1.60 17.80 18.26
CA SER A 93 1.80 18.99 17.42
C SER A 93 2.55 18.72 16.12
N LYS A 94 3.34 17.63 16.05
CA LYS A 94 4.16 17.22 14.90
C LYS A 94 4.24 15.69 14.84
N HIS A 95 4.80 15.12 13.77
CA HIS A 95 5.07 13.67 13.66
C HIS A 95 3.81 12.80 13.85
N ASN A 96 2.77 13.07 13.06
CA ASN A 96 1.48 12.41 13.23
C ASN A 96 1.14 11.41 12.11
N ILE A 97 1.87 11.44 11.00
CA ILE A 97 1.51 10.72 9.78
C ILE A 97 2.55 9.64 9.53
N SER A 98 2.12 8.39 9.45
CA SER A 98 2.97 7.27 9.04
C SER A 98 2.69 6.92 7.58
N PRO A 99 3.67 7.09 6.67
CA PRO A 99 3.54 6.59 5.31
C PRO A 99 3.76 5.08 5.29
N ILE A 100 2.97 4.40 4.47
CA ILE A 100 3.01 2.95 4.29
C ILE A 100 3.16 2.63 2.81
N GLU A 101 4.14 1.79 2.50
CA GLU A 101 4.37 1.22 1.17
C GLU A 101 4.13 -0.30 1.22
N VAL A 102 3.35 -0.84 0.29
CA VAL A 102 2.99 -2.26 0.26
C VAL A 102 3.73 -2.97 -0.86
N LYS A 103 4.42 -4.06 -0.52
CA LYS A 103 5.24 -4.83 -1.45
C LYS A 103 4.84 -6.31 -1.44
N SER A 104 4.24 -6.76 -2.53
CA SER A 104 3.84 -8.15 -2.72
C SER A 104 4.99 -9.09 -3.10
N THR A 105 6.18 -8.57 -3.43
CA THR A 105 7.35 -9.37 -3.83
C THR A 105 8.60 -8.94 -3.06
N ASN A 106 9.67 -9.73 -3.13
CA ASN A 106 10.95 -9.43 -2.45
C ASN A 106 11.85 -8.43 -3.19
N ARG A 107 11.57 -8.14 -4.46
CA ARG A 107 12.38 -7.21 -5.27
C ARG A 107 11.59 -5.95 -5.54
N TYR A 108 11.90 -4.89 -4.81
CA TYR A 108 11.24 -3.61 -4.94
C TYR A 108 12.18 -2.44 -4.67
N THR A 109 11.77 -1.26 -5.14
CA THR A 109 12.38 0.01 -4.78
C THR A 109 11.46 0.77 -3.83
N LEU A 110 12.06 1.61 -3.00
CA LEU A 110 11.38 2.48 -2.03
C LEU A 110 11.54 3.96 -2.39
N THR A 111 11.66 4.27 -3.69
CA THR A 111 12.03 5.61 -4.15
C THR A 111 11.04 6.67 -3.68
N SER A 112 9.73 6.44 -3.82
CA SER A 112 8.69 7.36 -3.36
C SER A 112 8.71 7.54 -1.84
N LEU A 113 8.83 6.44 -1.08
CA LEU A 113 8.90 6.48 0.37
C LEU A 113 10.13 7.24 0.87
N LYS A 114 11.32 6.95 0.32
CA LYS A 114 12.57 7.66 0.67
C LYS A 114 12.49 9.15 0.35
N LYS A 115 11.92 9.53 -0.79
CA LYS A 115 11.67 10.95 -1.12
C LYS A 115 10.69 11.61 -0.16
N CYS A 116 9.62 10.91 0.22
CA CYS A 116 8.65 11.39 1.20
C CYS A 116 9.33 11.66 2.55
N ILE A 117 10.13 10.71 3.03
CA ILE A 117 10.91 10.86 4.27
C ILE A 117 11.85 12.06 4.18
N ALA A 118 12.62 12.18 3.09
CA ALA A 118 13.55 13.29 2.90
C ALA A 118 12.84 14.66 2.86
N LYS A 119 11.66 14.73 2.25
CA LYS A 119 10.93 15.98 2.04
C LYS A 119 10.05 16.39 3.23
N TYR A 120 9.44 15.41 3.90
CA TYR A 120 8.39 15.63 4.90
C TYR A 120 8.73 15.09 6.29
N GLY A 121 9.95 14.56 6.53
CA GLY A 121 10.32 13.87 7.76
C GLY A 121 10.00 14.59 9.07
N SER A 122 9.97 15.93 9.10
CA SER A 122 9.56 16.72 10.27
C SER A 122 8.06 16.60 10.64
N TYR A 123 7.23 16.08 9.74
CA TYR A 123 5.79 15.86 9.93
C TYR A 123 5.46 14.38 10.07
N LEU A 124 6.37 13.49 9.66
CA LEU A 124 6.14 12.06 9.64
C LEU A 124 6.43 11.43 11.01
N ALA A 125 5.59 10.46 11.36
CA ALA A 125 5.89 9.45 12.36
C ALA A 125 6.68 8.30 11.70
N GLU A 126 6.64 7.11 12.30
CA GLU A 126 7.32 5.91 11.79
C GLU A 126 6.87 5.57 10.35
N PRO A 127 7.80 5.50 9.37
CA PRO A 127 7.52 4.98 8.03
C PRO A 127 7.47 3.44 8.03
N TYR A 128 6.52 2.87 7.31
CA TYR A 128 6.35 1.41 7.22
C TYR A 128 6.48 0.88 5.80
N VAL A 129 7.06 -0.32 5.68
CA VAL A 129 7.01 -1.15 4.48
C VAL A 129 6.35 -2.47 4.83
N LEU A 130 5.19 -2.77 4.24
CA LEU A 130 4.50 -4.04 4.43
C LEU A 130 4.95 -5.02 3.34
N HIS A 131 5.58 -6.13 3.70
CA HIS A 131 6.20 -7.05 2.74
C HIS A 131 6.09 -8.53 3.14
N THR A 132 6.57 -9.43 2.28
CA THR A 132 6.43 -10.89 2.44
C THR A 132 7.54 -11.58 3.25
N ALA A 133 8.53 -10.83 3.74
CA ALA A 133 9.66 -11.37 4.50
C ALA A 133 9.56 -10.97 5.99
N ASP A 134 10.59 -11.33 6.76
CA ASP A 134 10.58 -11.13 8.22
C ASP A 134 10.66 -9.65 8.61
N LEU A 135 10.15 -9.38 9.82
CA LEU A 135 10.27 -8.09 10.49
C LEU A 135 11.72 -7.61 10.50
N LYS A 136 11.95 -6.38 10.07
CA LYS A 136 13.23 -5.70 10.24
C LYS A 136 13.06 -4.19 10.40
N VAL A 137 14.04 -3.54 11.01
CA VAL A 137 14.11 -2.08 11.08
C VAL A 137 15.45 -1.66 10.46
N GLU A 138 15.39 -0.80 9.45
CA GLU A 138 16.58 -0.40 8.68
C GLU A 138 16.40 1.03 8.18
N GLU A 139 17.43 1.86 8.35
CA GLU A 139 17.43 3.27 7.92
C GLU A 139 16.24 4.11 8.45
N GLY A 140 15.70 3.78 9.64
CA GLY A 140 14.54 4.46 10.21
C GLY A 140 13.22 4.11 9.53
N ILE A 141 13.17 2.99 8.81
CA ILE A 141 11.95 2.40 8.23
C ILE A 141 11.70 1.07 8.93
N THR A 142 10.46 0.87 9.38
CA THR A 142 10.01 -0.39 9.97
C THR A 142 9.36 -1.25 8.88
N TYR A 143 9.96 -2.41 8.61
CA TYR A 143 9.50 -3.37 7.62
C TYR A 143 8.72 -4.46 8.34
N LEU A 144 7.43 -4.57 8.06
CA LEU A 144 6.52 -5.48 8.72
C LEU A 144 6.04 -6.57 7.74
N PRO A 145 5.99 -7.84 8.17
CA PRO A 145 5.31 -8.87 7.40
C PRO A 145 3.85 -8.49 7.14
N LEU A 146 3.32 -8.78 5.94
CA LEU A 146 1.95 -8.43 5.54
C LEU A 146 0.89 -8.87 6.57
N TYR A 147 1.05 -10.02 7.20
CA TYR A 147 0.10 -10.53 8.20
C TYR A 147 0.12 -9.73 9.52
N MET A 148 1.13 -8.90 9.77
CA MET A 148 1.22 -8.02 10.95
C MET A 148 0.55 -6.66 10.72
N THR A 149 -0.01 -6.40 9.54
CA THR A 149 -0.65 -5.11 9.21
C THR A 149 -1.72 -4.69 10.23
N GLY A 150 -2.50 -5.64 10.76
CA GLY A 150 -3.55 -5.33 11.75
C GLY A 150 -3.02 -4.99 13.16
N LEU A 151 -1.70 -5.02 13.37
CA LEU A 151 -1.06 -4.57 14.61
C LEU A 151 -0.64 -3.10 14.54
N LEU A 152 -0.70 -2.49 13.35
CA LEU A 152 -0.58 -1.04 13.16
C LEU A 152 -1.87 -0.39 13.57
#